data_AF-A0A6J6BX56-F1
#
_entry.id   AF-A0A6J6BX56-F1
#
_cell.length_a   1.000
_cell.length_b   1.000
_cell.length_c   1.000
_cell.angle_alpha   90.00
_cell.angle_beta   90.00
_cell.angle_gamma   90.00
#
_symmetry.space_group_name_H-M   'P 1'
#
loop_
_entity.id
_entity.type
_entity.pdbx_description
1 polymer ?
#
loop_
_entity_poly.entity_id
_entity_poly.type
_entity_poly.pdbx_seq_one_letter_code
_entity_poly.pdbx_strand_id
1 'polypeptide(L)'
;MRRRGTEVADTRPALLCGGEPVAIAEVLPRRRVVVLGQVTHMRARPTDGIPSLAVTISDGTGAVTAVWTGRRAIGGITLGRRLAVEGVGRLVGDRLEFTNPSYELQP
;
A
#
# COMPACT_ATOMS: atom_id res chain seq x y z
N MET A 1 24.96 -14.09 34.53
CA MET A 1 25.68 -13.66 33.31
C MET A 1 24.64 -13.38 32.23
N ARG A 2 24.78 -12.26 31.53
CA ARG A 2 23.80 -11.60 30.65
C ARG A 2 23.26 -12.53 29.54
N ARG A 3 21.97 -12.45 29.20
CA ARG A 3 21.45 -11.85 27.96
C ARG A 3 19.95 -11.54 28.12
N ARG A 4 19.65 -10.23 28.22
CA ARG A 4 18.32 -9.68 27.94
C ARG A 4 18.14 -9.77 26.43
N GLY A 5 17.32 -10.70 25.96
CA GLY A 5 16.75 -10.61 24.62
C GLY A 5 15.63 -9.60 24.68
N THR A 6 15.87 -8.43 24.10
CA THR A 6 14.86 -7.38 23.93
C THR A 6 13.73 -7.96 23.08
N GLU A 7 12.60 -8.27 23.71
CA GLU A 7 11.32 -8.43 23.02
C GLU A 7 11.01 -7.07 22.40
N VAL A 8 11.30 -6.94 21.10
CA VAL A 8 10.90 -5.77 20.34
C VAL A 8 9.41 -5.90 20.23
N ALA A 9 8.67 -5.19 21.10
CA ALA A 9 7.24 -5.08 21.03
C ALA A 9 6.87 -4.69 19.59
N ASP A 10 6.31 -5.64 18.84
CA ASP A 10 5.75 -5.45 17.51
C ASP A 10 4.55 -4.53 17.70
N THR A 11 4.83 -3.23 17.81
CA THR A 11 3.82 -2.18 17.87
C THR A 11 3.27 -2.08 16.45
N ARG A 12 2.44 -3.04 16.06
CA ARG A 12 1.62 -2.91 14.86
C ARG A 12 0.67 -1.76 15.15
N PRO A 13 0.80 -0.62 14.45
CA PRO A 13 -0.26 0.38 14.55
C PRO A 13 -1.57 -0.33 14.18
N ALA A 14 -2.57 -0.18 15.05
CA ALA A 14 -3.90 -0.70 14.77
C ALA A 14 -4.36 -0.04 13.47
N LEU A 15 -4.45 -0.82 12.39
CA LEU A 15 -4.95 -0.31 11.14
C LEU A 15 -6.41 0.09 11.34
N LEU A 16 -6.76 1.28 10.88
CA LEU A 16 -8.14 1.73 10.74
C LEU A 16 -8.86 0.97 9.61
N CYS A 17 -8.11 0.27 8.75
CA CYS A 17 -8.63 -0.67 7.77
C CYS A 17 -9.26 -1.90 8.44
N GLY A 18 -10.38 -2.39 7.90
CA GLY A 18 -11.22 -3.38 8.58
C GLY A 18 -10.70 -4.83 8.64
N GLY A 19 -9.43 -5.08 8.28
CA GLY A 19 -8.88 -6.44 8.21
C GLY A 19 -7.37 -6.50 8.45
N GLU A 20 -6.88 -7.70 8.80
CA GLU A 20 -5.45 -7.96 8.97
C GLU A 20 -4.70 -7.78 7.64
N PRO A 21 -3.54 -7.10 7.65
CA PRO A 21 -2.73 -6.93 6.45
C PRO A 21 -2.15 -8.29 6.01
N VAL A 22 -2.29 -8.59 4.72
CA VAL A 22 -1.67 -9.76 4.09
C VAL A 22 -0.38 -9.36 3.37
N ALA A 23 0.55 -10.31 3.24
CA ALA A 23 1.75 -10.12 2.44
C ALA A 23 1.37 -9.86 0.97
N ILE A 24 2.04 -8.90 0.32
CA ILE A 24 1.71 -8.50 -1.04
C ILE A 24 1.84 -9.68 -2.02
N ALA A 25 2.84 -10.54 -1.85
CA ALA A 25 3.04 -11.72 -2.68
C ALA A 25 1.88 -12.73 -2.63
N GLU A 26 1.08 -12.72 -1.57
CA GLU A 26 -0.01 -13.66 -1.33
C GLU A 26 -1.38 -13.09 -1.71
N VAL A 27 -1.43 -11.84 -2.17
CA VAL A 27 -2.69 -11.19 -2.52
C VAL A 27 -3.32 -11.87 -3.73
N LEU A 28 -4.56 -12.36 -3.52
CA LEU A 28 -5.39 -12.86 -4.61
C LEU A 28 -6.17 -11.70 -5.26
N PRO A 29 -6.19 -11.61 -6.61
CA PRO A 29 -6.98 -10.60 -7.30
C PRO A 29 -8.48 -10.80 -7.06
N ARG A 30 -9.25 -9.72 -7.21
CA ARG A 30 -10.71 -9.69 -7.02
C ARG A 30 -11.18 -10.04 -5.61
N ARG A 31 -10.28 -9.96 -4.62
CA ARG A 31 -10.62 -10.03 -3.19
C ARG A 31 -10.34 -8.69 -2.53
N ARG A 32 -11.20 -8.33 -1.56
CA ARG A 32 -10.93 -7.19 -0.67
C ARG A 32 -9.85 -7.60 0.30
N VAL A 33 -8.76 -6.85 0.32
CA VAL A 33 -7.59 -7.13 1.17
C VAL A 33 -7.02 -5.82 1.71
N VAL A 34 -6.30 -5.93 2.81
CA VAL A 34 -5.44 -4.87 3.35
C VAL A 34 -3.98 -5.29 3.09
N VAL A 35 -3.16 -4.37 2.61
CA VAL A 35 -1.71 -4.58 2.46
C VAL A 35 -0.95 -3.43 3.11
N LEU A 36 0.21 -3.72 3.68
CA LEU A 36 1.10 -2.74 4.28
C LEU A 36 2.38 -2.67 3.45
N GLY A 37 2.85 -1.47 3.10
CA GLY A 37 4.11 -1.35 2.37
C GLY A 37 4.70 0.05 2.40
N GLN A 38 5.96 0.15 2.01
CA GLN A 38 6.66 1.42 1.83
C GLN A 38 6.47 1.92 0.39
N VAL A 39 6.19 3.21 0.23
CA VAL A 39 6.14 3.86 -1.08
C VAL A 39 7.52 3.83 -1.72
N THR A 40 7.62 3.15 -2.86
CA THR A 40 8.86 2.99 -3.62
C THR A 40 8.86 3.81 -4.91
N HIS A 41 7.68 4.11 -5.46
CA HIS A 41 7.56 4.87 -6.69
C HIS A 41 6.26 5.68 -6.70
N MET A 42 6.31 6.87 -7.29
CA MET A 42 5.15 7.74 -7.49
C MET A 42 5.20 8.31 -8.91
N ARG A 43 4.09 8.23 -9.63
CA ARG A 43 3.98 8.77 -10.99
C ARG A 43 2.61 9.39 -11.23
N ALA A 44 2.58 10.49 -11.97
CA ALA A 44 1.35 10.97 -12.57
C ALA A 44 1.01 10.09 -13.79
N ARG A 45 -0.22 9.59 -13.87
CA ARG A 45 -0.78 8.92 -15.05
C ARG A 45 -1.96 9.76 -15.58
N PRO A 46 -1.82 10.44 -16.73
CA PRO A 46 -2.97 11.01 -17.41
C PRO A 46 -3.82 9.86 -17.96
N THR A 47 -5.09 9.80 -17.56
CA THR A 47 -6.08 8.86 -18.13
C THR A 47 -7.19 9.70 -18.74
N ASP A 48 -7.34 9.67 -20.06
CA ASP A 48 -8.39 10.40 -20.80
C ASP A 48 -8.51 11.89 -20.43
N GLY A 49 -7.36 12.56 -20.23
CA GLY A 49 -7.31 13.98 -19.84
C GLY A 49 -7.54 14.24 -18.34
N ILE A 50 -7.92 13.24 -17.55
CA ILE A 50 -8.07 13.32 -16.10
C ILE A 50 -6.74 12.92 -15.44
N PRO A 51 -6.18 13.74 -14.54
CA PRO A 51 -4.94 13.38 -13.85
C PRO A 51 -5.20 12.23 -12.86
N SER A 52 -4.34 11.22 -12.86
CA SER A 52 -4.32 10.18 -11.83
C SER A 52 -2.96 10.10 -11.16
N LEU A 53 -2.95 9.79 -9.87
CA LEU A 53 -1.73 9.53 -9.11
C LEU A 53 -1.60 8.01 -8.97
N ALA A 54 -0.51 7.44 -9.48
CA ALA A 54 -0.17 6.05 -9.27
C ALA A 54 1.01 5.94 -8.30
N VAL A 55 0.83 5.19 -7.22
CA VAL A 55 1.80 4.99 -6.15
C VAL A 55 2.08 3.50 -6.02
N THR A 56 3.34 3.12 -6.12
CA THR A 56 3.76 1.75 -5.89
C THR A 56 4.25 1.60 -4.46
N ILE A 57 3.73 0.60 -3.75
CA ILE A 57 4.22 0.21 -2.42
C ILE A 57 4.81 -1.20 -2.46
N SER A 58 5.80 -1.45 -1.61
CA SER A 58 6.47 -2.74 -1.45
C SER A 58 6.59 -3.09 0.02
N ASP A 59 6.39 -4.37 0.36
CA ASP A 59 6.60 -4.93 1.69
C ASP A 59 7.87 -5.81 1.75
N GLY A 60 8.62 -5.90 0.65
CA GLY A 60 9.78 -6.78 0.48
C GLY A 60 9.44 -8.18 -0.08
N THR A 61 8.18 -8.62 0.03
CA THR A 61 7.70 -9.89 -0.57
C THR A 61 7.17 -9.67 -1.98
N GLY A 62 6.55 -8.52 -2.23
CA GLY A 62 6.04 -8.13 -3.52
C GLY A 62 5.73 -6.64 -3.54
N ALA A 63 5.10 -6.18 -4.62
CA ALA A 63 4.70 -4.79 -4.70
C ALA A 63 3.46 -4.57 -5.56
N VAL A 64 2.59 -3.67 -5.09
CA VAL A 64 1.32 -3.31 -5.74
C VAL A 64 1.31 -1.84 -6.13
N THR A 65 0.40 -1.46 -7.01
CA THR A 65 0.17 -0.06 -7.37
C THR A 65 -1.21 0.39 -6.92
N ALA A 66 -1.29 1.43 -6.09
CA ALA A 66 -2.52 2.14 -5.80
C ALA A 66 -2.67 3.31 -6.78
N VAL A 67 -3.84 3.44 -7.41
CA VAL A 67 -4.14 4.50 -8.37
C VAL A 67 -5.32 5.31 -7.88
N TRP A 68 -5.13 6.60 -7.69
CA TRP A 68 -6.21 7.54 -7.40
C TRP A 68 -6.48 8.43 -8.60
N THR A 69 -7.66 8.26 -9.20
CA THR A 69 -8.12 9.04 -10.35
C THR A 69 -8.58 10.43 -9.93
N GLY A 70 -8.41 11.43 -10.78
CA GLY A 70 -8.76 12.83 -10.49
C GLY A 70 -7.80 13.54 -9.52
N ARG A 71 -6.72 12.88 -9.11
CA ARG A 71 -5.75 13.39 -8.14
C ARG A 71 -4.36 13.48 -8.76
N ARG A 72 -3.66 14.60 -8.56
CA ARG A 72 -2.23 14.77 -8.89
C ARG A 72 -1.31 14.44 -7.72
N ALA A 73 -1.81 14.64 -6.50
CA ALA A 73 -1.11 14.40 -5.25
C ALA A 73 -2.15 14.05 -4.17
N ILE A 74 -1.69 13.39 -3.11
CA ILE A 74 -2.44 13.10 -1.89
C ILE A 74 -1.56 13.51 -0.71
N GLY A 75 -2.11 14.31 0.20
CA GLY A 75 -1.38 14.78 1.36
C GLY A 75 -0.83 13.64 2.21
N GLY A 76 0.45 13.73 2.56
CA GLY A 76 1.15 12.75 3.41
C GLY A 76 1.62 11.47 2.70
N ILE A 77 1.20 11.21 1.45
CA ILE A 77 1.78 10.14 0.64
C ILE A 77 3.03 10.68 -0.08
N THR A 78 4.20 10.24 0.37
CA THR A 78 5.50 10.59 -0.21
C THR A 78 6.40 9.35 -0.36
N LEU A 79 7.43 9.44 -1.20
CA LEU A 79 8.44 8.39 -1.32
C LEU A 79 9.04 8.05 0.05
N GLY A 80 9.19 6.75 0.33
CA GLY A 80 9.71 6.25 1.60
C GLY A 80 8.69 6.19 2.73
N ARG A 81 7.49 6.78 2.60
CA ARG A 81 6.44 6.67 3.62
C ARG A 81 5.84 5.27 3.64
N ARG A 82 5.48 4.76 4.81
CA ARG A 82 4.70 3.52 4.96
C ARG A 82 3.21 3.81 4.87
N LEU A 83 2.48 2.95 4.17
CA LEU A 83 1.05 3.05 3.93
C LEU A 83 0.40 1.69 4.17
N ALA A 84 -0.78 1.70 4.77
CA ALA A 84 -1.73 0.62 4.59
C ALA A 84 -2.67 0.99 3.44
N VAL A 85 -2.95 0.02 2.56
CA VAL A 85 -3.86 0.18 1.43
C VAL A 85 -4.91 -0.91 1.52
N GLU A 86 -6.18 -0.51 1.52
CA GLU A 86 -7.31 -1.43 1.49
C GLU A 86 -8.11 -1.25 0.20
N GLY A 87 -8.39 -2.36 -0.48
CA GLY A 87 -9.29 -2.36 -1.61
C GLY A 87 -9.37 -3.70 -2.30
N VAL A 88 -9.88 -3.70 -3.52
CA VAL A 88 -9.94 -4.88 -4.38
C VAL A 88 -8.89 -4.75 -5.47
N GLY A 89 -7.89 -5.63 -5.44
CA GLY A 89 -6.80 -5.65 -6.43
C GLY A 89 -7.22 -6.28 -7.76
N ARG A 90 -6.77 -5.71 -8.87
CA ARG A 90 -6.87 -6.28 -10.22
C ARG A 90 -5.47 -6.51 -10.78
N LEU A 91 -5.25 -7.61 -11.49
CA LEU A 91 -4.02 -7.81 -12.26
C LEU A 91 -4.02 -6.89 -13.50
N VAL A 92 -2.95 -6.10 -13.63
CA VAL A 92 -2.63 -5.27 -14.79
C VAL A 92 -1.23 -5.67 -15.23
N GLY A 93 -1.13 -6.46 -16.30
CA GLY A 93 0.10 -7.19 -16.62
C GLY A 93 0.41 -8.21 -15.52
N ASP A 94 1.59 -8.10 -14.95
CA ASP A 94 2.11 -8.94 -13.86
C ASP A 94 1.92 -8.32 -12.47
N ARG A 95 1.32 -7.12 -12.39
CA ARG A 95 1.22 -6.37 -11.13
C ARG A 95 -0.22 -6.19 -10.67
N LEU A 96 -0.42 -6.28 -9.37
CA LEU A 96 -1.68 -5.91 -8.74
C LEU A 96 -1.82 -4.39 -8.70
N GLU A 97 -2.97 -3.92 -9.16
CA GLU A 97 -3.38 -2.52 -9.13
C GLU A 97 -4.70 -2.37 -8.35
N PHE A 98 -4.73 -1.40 -7.46
CA PHE A 98 -5.91 -0.99 -6.70
C PHE A 98 -6.38 0.35 -7.24
N THR A 99 -7.62 0.44 -7.70
CA THR A 99 -8.21 1.70 -8.17
C THR A 99 -9.01 2.35 -7.05
N ASN A 100 -8.70 3.62 -6.78
CA ASN A 100 -9.26 4.44 -5.70
C ASN A 100 -9.37 3.69 -4.35
N PRO A 101 -8.29 3.05 -3.86
CA PRO A 101 -8.36 2.35 -2.59
C PRO A 101 -8.44 3.32 -1.41
N SER A 102 -8.92 2.79 -0.29
CA SER A 102 -8.73 3.41 1.02
C SER A 102 -7.26 3.29 1.41
N TYR A 103 -6.75 4.29 2.13
CA TYR A 103 -5.37 4.27 2.61
C TYR A 103 -5.26 4.87 4.00
N GLU A 104 -4.21 4.47 4.70
CA GLU A 104 -3.84 5.02 5.99
C GLU A 104 -2.33 5.27 6.04
N LEU A 105 -1.96 6.47 6.47
CA LEU A 105 -0.56 6.83 6.70
C LEU A 105 -0.08 6.14 7.97
N GLN A 106 1.02 5.40 7.86
CA GLN A 106 1.63 4.75 9.00
C GLN A 106 2.64 5.71 9.65
N PRO A 107 2.87 5.62 10.98
CA PRO A 107 3.81 6.47 11.71
C PRO A 107 5.22 6.51 11.12
#